data_AF-A0A2M7CRA7-F1
#
_entry.id   AF-A0A2M7CRA7-F1
#
_cell.length_a   1.000
_cell.length_b   1.000
_cell.length_c   1.000
_cell.angle_alpha   90.00
_cell.angle_beta   90.00
_cell.angle_gamma   90.00
#
_symmetry.space_group_name_H-M   'P 1'
#
loop_
_entity.id
_entity.type
_entity.pdbx_description
1 polymer ?
#
loop_
_entity_poly.entity_id
_entity_poly.type
_entity_poly.pdbx_seq_one_letter_code
_entity_poly.pdbx_strand_id
1 'polypeptide(L)'
;MAIELLDEHEQSELVRNWLRSNFSAMAFGLIGGFVMIWLVTEYLPQWQQSKRDQAGREYASYLEVVAKKDPAAIHAAGEKLRTQFASSPYAVLSALN
;
A
#
# COMPACT_ATOMS: atom_id res chain seq x y z
N MET A 1 -40.06 7.25 41.04
CA MET A 1 -39.14 6.95 39.93
C MET A 1 -39.31 5.49 39.57
N ALA A 2 -40.25 5.17 38.68
CA ALA A 2 -40.61 3.79 38.30
C ALA A 2 -40.98 3.68 36.80
N ILE A 3 -40.63 4.68 36.00
CA ILE A 3 -40.97 4.77 34.57
C ILE A 3 -39.81 4.29 33.68
N GLU A 4 -38.57 4.24 34.19
CA GLU A 4 -37.40 3.84 33.39
C GLU A 4 -37.24 2.32 33.21
N LEU A 5 -37.76 1.49 34.13
CA LEU A 5 -37.58 0.02 34.06
C LEU A 5 -38.60 -0.70 33.16
N LEU A 6 -39.66 -0.02 32.71
CA LEU A 6 -40.72 -0.61 31.87
C LEU A 6 -40.47 -0.43 30.36
N ASP A 7 -39.62 0.51 29.96
CA ASP A 7 -39.30 0.79 28.54
C ASP A 7 -38.06 0.00 28.04
N GLU A 8 -37.25 -0.57 28.93
CA GLU A 8 -36.06 -1.36 28.55
C GLU A 8 -36.41 -2.62 27.73
N HIS A 9 -37.57 -3.24 27.98
CA HIS A 9 -38.01 -4.41 27.20
C HIS A 9 -38.45 -4.01 25.78
N GLU A 10 -39.19 -2.92 25.60
CA GLU A 10 -39.60 -2.44 24.28
C GLU A 10 -38.41 -1.92 23.47
N GLN A 11 -37.43 -1.27 24.11
CA GLN A 11 -36.18 -0.86 23.48
C GLN A 11 -35.35 -2.06 22.98
N SER A 12 -35.31 -3.15 23.75
CA SER A 12 -34.59 -4.35 23.33
C SER A 12 -35.17 -4.99 22.07
N GLU A 13 -36.50 -4.95 21.90
CA GLU A 13 -37.18 -5.47 20.70
C GLU A 13 -36.97 -4.57 19.49
N LEU A 14 -37.02 -3.24 19.67
CA LEU A 14 -36.71 -2.27 18.62
C LEU A 14 -35.28 -2.43 18.10
N VAL A 15 -34.30 -2.55 19.00
CA VAL A 15 -32.90 -2.76 18.62
C VAL A 15 -32.73 -4.12 17.92
N ARG A 16 -33.39 -5.17 18.40
CA ARG A 16 -33.28 -6.51 17.80
C ARG A 16 -33.93 -6.57 16.42
N ASN A 17 -35.06 -5.89 16.23
CA ASN A 17 -35.73 -5.77 14.93
C ASN A 17 -34.93 -4.90 13.97
N TRP A 18 -34.37 -3.79 14.43
CA TRP A 18 -33.46 -2.95 13.66
C TRP A 18 -32.20 -3.73 13.24
N LEU A 19 -31.61 -4.50 14.16
CA LEU A 19 -30.45 -5.31 13.86
C LEU A 19 -30.79 -6.37 12.82
N ARG A 20 -31.91 -7.09 12.95
CA ARG A 20 -32.34 -8.08 11.95
C ARG A 20 -32.62 -7.47 10.58
N SER A 21 -33.27 -6.31 10.53
CA SER A 21 -33.58 -5.66 9.24
C SER A 21 -32.35 -5.08 8.56
N ASN A 22 -31.32 -4.71 9.32
CA ASN A 22 -30.08 -4.12 8.80
C ASN A 22 -28.88 -5.07 8.82
N PHE A 23 -29.04 -6.31 9.33
CA PHE A 23 -27.95 -7.27 9.48
C PHE A 23 -27.26 -7.57 8.15
N SER A 24 -28.03 -7.66 7.07
CA SER A 24 -27.50 -7.85 5.72
C SER A 24 -26.57 -6.71 5.33
N ALA A 25 -27.00 -5.45 5.49
CA ALA A 25 -26.19 -4.26 5.17
C ALA A 25 -24.92 -4.20 6.02
N MET A 26 -24.99 -4.52 7.31
CA MET A 26 -23.83 -4.60 8.19
C MET A 26 -22.87 -5.72 7.76
N ALA A 27 -23.38 -6.90 7.44
CA ALA A 27 -22.59 -8.03 6.99
C ALA A 27 -21.88 -7.71 5.66
N PHE A 28 -22.58 -7.09 4.71
CA PHE A 28 -21.97 -6.64 3.46
C PHE A 28 -20.90 -5.57 3.70
N GLY A 29 -21.14 -4.62 4.61
CA GLY A 29 -20.16 -3.61 4.99
C GLY A 29 -18.88 -4.24 5.59
N LEU A 30 -19.03 -5.21 6.49
CA LEU A 30 -17.91 -5.93 7.09
C LEU A 30 -17.14 -6.74 6.05
N ILE A 31 -17.84 -7.55 5.24
CA ILE A 31 -17.20 -8.35 4.18
C ILE A 31 -16.50 -7.42 3.18
N GLY A 32 -17.16 -6.33 2.76
CA GLY A 32 -16.58 -5.33 1.88
C GLY A 32 -15.34 -4.68 2.46
N GLY A 33 -15.36 -4.34 3.75
CA GLY A 33 -14.20 -3.82 4.48
C GLY A 33 -13.02 -4.80 4.47
N PHE A 34 -13.27 -6.07 4.79
CA PHE A 34 -12.22 -7.10 4.76
C PHE A 34 -11.67 -7.33 3.35
N VAL A 35 -12.52 -7.35 2.33
CA VAL A 35 -12.11 -7.48 0.93
C VAL A 35 -11.24 -6.29 0.51
N MET A 36 -11.61 -5.06 0.88
CA MET A 36 -10.79 -3.88 0.57
C MET A 36 -9.43 -3.92 1.26
N ILE A 37 -9.38 -4.28 2.55
CA ILE A 37 -8.12 -4.43 3.28
C ILE A 37 -7.25 -5.47 2.59
N TRP A 38 -7.81 -6.64 2.28
CA TRP A 38 -7.10 -7.73 1.61
C TRP A 38 -6.53 -7.27 0.26
N LEU A 39 -7.32 -6.58 -0.56
CA LEU A 39 -6.90 -6.05 -1.86
C LEU A 39 -5.75 -5.06 -1.72
N VAL A 40 -5.83 -4.13 -0.76
CA VAL A 40 -4.74 -3.17 -0.52
C VAL A 40 -3.48 -3.90 -0.04
N THR A 41 -3.61 -4.86 0.89
CA THR A 41 -2.44 -5.58 1.42
C THR A 41 -1.75 -6.47 0.39
N GLU A 42 -2.50 -7.05 -0.55
CA GLU A 42 -1.93 -7.95 -1.56
C GLU A 42 -1.27 -7.18 -2.72
N TYR A 43 -1.95 -6.13 -3.21
CA TYR A 43 -1.54 -5.47 -4.46
C TYR A 43 -0.59 -4.29 -4.26
N LEU A 44 -0.67 -3.57 -3.15
CA LEU A 44 0.18 -2.40 -2.90
C LEU A 44 1.68 -2.75 -2.70
N PRO A 45 2.04 -3.85 -2.01
CA PRO A 45 3.43 -4.28 -1.87
C PRO A 45 4.06 -4.72 -3.19
N GLN A 46 3.29 -5.37 -4.08
CA GLN A 46 3.79 -5.81 -5.39
C GLN A 46 4.29 -4.62 -6.23
N TRP A 47 3.57 -3.49 -6.16
CA TRP A 47 3.99 -2.24 -6.79
C TRP A 47 5.31 -1.69 -6.22
N GLN A 48 5.51 -1.78 -4.91
CA GLN A 48 6.74 -1.32 -4.26
C GLN A 48 7.92 -2.28 -4.47
N GLN A 49 7.69 -3.59 -4.44
CA GLN A 49 8.72 -4.60 -4.71
C GLN A 49 9.19 -4.53 -6.16
N SER A 50 8.27 -4.42 -7.12
CA SER A 50 8.62 -4.26 -8.54
C SER A 50 9.53 -3.05 -8.79
N LYS A 51 9.28 -1.92 -8.12
CA LYS A 51 10.13 -0.73 -8.18
C LYS A 51 11.55 -0.98 -7.62
N ARG A 52 11.67 -1.75 -6.53
CA ARG A 52 12.97 -2.10 -5.92
C ARG A 52 13.77 -3.05 -6.82
N ASP A 53 13.11 -4.04 -7.40
CA ASP A 53 13.74 -4.99 -8.32
C ASP A 53 14.18 -4.30 -9.61
N GLN A 54 13.36 -3.38 -10.12
CA GLN A 54 13.73 -2.53 -11.26
C GLN A 54 14.96 -1.66 -10.94
N ALA A 55 14.98 -1.02 -9.77
CA ALA A 55 16.12 -0.20 -9.36
C ALA A 55 17.43 -1.00 -9.29
N GLY A 56 17.38 -2.25 -8.79
CA GLY A 56 18.55 -3.13 -8.76
C GLY A 56 19.08 -3.49 -10.15
N ARG A 57 18.18 -3.77 -11.11
CA ARG A 57 18.56 -4.03 -12.51
C ARG A 57 19.20 -2.81 -13.18
N GLU A 58 18.65 -1.63 -12.94
CA GLU A 58 19.18 -0.36 -13.47
C GLU A 58 20.52 0.01 -12.81
N TYR A 59 20.75 -0.37 -11.56
CA TYR A 59 22.06 -0.21 -10.93
C TYR A 59 23.10 -1.17 -11.50
N ALA A 60 22.72 -2.41 -11.81
CA ALA A 60 23.61 -3.36 -12.49
C ALA A 60 24.06 -2.84 -13.86
N SER A 61 23.15 -2.27 -14.65
CA SER A 61 23.51 -1.64 -15.94
C SER A 61 24.38 -0.40 -15.76
N TYR A 62 24.15 0.41 -14.73
CA TYR A 62 25.04 1.53 -14.37
C TYR A 62 26.47 1.04 -14.09
N LEU A 63 26.66 -0.05 -13.35
CA LEU A 63 27.99 -0.61 -13.09
C LEU A 63 28.69 -1.08 -14.37
N GLU A 64 27.96 -1.65 -15.34
CA GLU A 64 28.54 -2.00 -16.65
C GLU A 64 29.04 -0.77 -17.41
N VAL A 65 28.31 0.33 -17.32
CA VAL A 65 28.67 1.60 -17.96
C VAL A 65 29.88 2.24 -17.26
N VAL A 66 29.94 2.18 -15.92
CA VAL A 66 31.12 2.56 -15.13
C VAL A 66 32.33 1.73 -15.52
N ALA A 67 32.17 0.42 -15.70
CA ALA A 67 33.25 -0.47 -16.13
C ALA A 67 33.78 -0.13 -17.54
N LYS A 68 32.90 0.34 -18.43
CA LYS A 68 33.26 0.82 -19.78
C LYS A 68 33.93 2.21 -19.78
N LYS A 69 33.94 2.91 -18.64
CA LYS A 69 34.53 4.25 -18.46
C LYS A 69 34.00 5.29 -19.44
N ASP A 70 32.73 5.18 -19.84
CA ASP A 70 32.07 6.19 -20.69
C ASP A 70 31.45 7.27 -19.79
N PRO A 71 32.06 8.47 -19.67
CA PRO A 71 31.60 9.49 -18.73
C PRO A 71 30.21 10.04 -19.07
N ALA A 72 29.84 10.09 -20.36
CA ALA A 72 28.52 10.57 -20.77
C ALA A 72 27.44 9.58 -20.37
N ALA A 73 27.69 8.29 -20.60
CA ALA A 73 26.77 7.23 -20.23
C ALA A 73 26.69 7.03 -18.70
N ILE A 74 27.80 7.19 -17.96
CA ILE A 74 27.81 7.15 -16.48
C ILE A 74 26.91 8.26 -15.94
N HIS A 75 27.04 9.49 -16.46
CA HIS A 75 26.24 10.61 -15.98
C HIS A 75 24.75 10.39 -16.26
N ALA A 76 24.39 9.96 -17.47
CA ALA A 76 23.01 9.70 -17.86
C ALA A 76 22.37 8.56 -17.05
N ALA A 77 23.09 7.44 -16.87
CA ALA A 77 22.60 6.31 -16.08
C ALA A 77 22.50 6.64 -14.58
N GLY A 78 23.47 7.38 -14.05
CA GLY A 78 23.45 7.86 -12.66
C GLY A 78 22.32 8.86 -12.40
N GLU A 79 22.03 9.76 -13.35
CA GLU A 79 20.91 10.71 -13.28
C GLU A 79 19.55 9.99 -13.35
N LYS A 80 19.41 8.99 -14.22
CA LYS A 80 18.21 8.14 -14.26
C LYS A 80 17.94 7.46 -12.91
N LEU A 81 18.97 6.93 -12.25
CA LEU A 81 18.84 6.35 -10.91
C LEU A 81 18.42 7.37 -9.86
N ARG A 82 19.02 8.58 -9.89
CA ARG A 82 18.72 9.66 -8.94
C ARG A 82 17.33 10.29 -9.13
N THR A 83 16.79 10.26 -10.35
CA THR A 83 15.47 10.84 -10.66
C THR A 83 14.35 9.82 -10.56
N GLN A 84 14.50 8.64 -11.19
CA GLN A 84 13.44 7.62 -11.27
C GLN A 84 13.41 6.70 -10.04
N PHE A 85 14.53 6.56 -9.34
CA PHE A 85 14.68 5.67 -8.19
C PHE A 85 15.26 6.40 -6.96
N ALA A 86 14.91 7.69 -6.79
CA ALA A 86 15.39 8.56 -5.71
C ALA A 86 15.21 7.99 -4.30
N SER A 87 14.15 7.20 -4.07
CA SER A 87 13.87 6.54 -2.80
C SER A 87 14.62 5.23 -2.58
N SER A 88 15.41 4.78 -3.56
CA SER A 88 16.20 3.56 -3.48
C SER A 88 17.63 3.84 -2.99
N PRO A 89 18.28 2.89 -2.30
CA PRO A 89 19.70 3.03 -1.92
C PRO A 89 20.64 3.24 -3.12
N TYR A 90 20.25 2.77 -4.31
CA TYR A 90 21.04 2.84 -5.54
C TYR A 90 21.23 4.28 -6.05
N ALA A 91 20.32 5.20 -5.74
CA ALA A 91 20.46 6.62 -6.08
C ALA A 91 21.64 7.29 -5.35
N VAL A 92 21.90 6.87 -4.10
CA VAL A 92 23.07 7.35 -3.33
C VAL A 92 24.34 6.70 -3.85
N LEU A 93 24.30 5.39 -4.11
CA LEU A 93 25.47 4.65 -4.61
C LEU A 93 25.95 5.13 -5.98
N SER A 94 25.05 5.59 -6.86
CA SER A 94 25.42 6.16 -8.16
C SER A 94 25.94 7.60 -8.07
N ALA A 95 25.76 8.28 -6.93
CA ALA A 95 26.32 9.61 -6.69
C ALA A 95 27.74 9.56 -6.08
N LEU A 96 28.15 8.40 -5.56
CA LEU A 96 29.46 8.18 -4.92
C LEU A 96 30.53 7.67 -5.89
N ASN A 97 30.14 7.14 -7.06
CA ASN A 97 31.03 6.64 -8.10
C ASN A 97 31.12 7.64 -9.26
#